data_AF-A0A5E5QSS1-F1
#
_entry.id   AF-A0A5E5QSS1-F1
#
_cell.length_a   1.000
_cell.length_b   1.000
_cell.length_c   1.000
_cell.angle_alpha   90.00
_cell.angle_beta   90.00
_cell.angle_gamma   90.00
#
_symmetry.space_group_name_H-M   'P 1'
#
loop_
_entity.id
_entity.type
_entity.pdbx_description
1 polymer ?
#
loop_
_entity_poly.entity_id
_entity_poly.type
_entity_poly.pdbx_seq_one_letter_code
_entity_poly.pdbx_strand_id
1 'polypeptide(L)'
;MITRNEFIVLIVSFILGLFLTHPLGFSCDESCIHAVTFLSCAFAFLNMEIYTFFTGGSVWNPIAWGAATKSLVEDNSNKNKLIRKISFIFILIIDILIIYGIYKQSWIFN
;
A
#
# COMPACT_ATOMS: atom_id res chain seq x y z
N MET A 1 -2.34 15.92 3.45
CA MET A 1 -2.11 16.39 2.06
C MET A 1 -1.01 15.50 1.49
N ILE A 2 -1.27 14.80 0.39
CA ILE A 2 -0.26 13.93 -0.24
C ILE A 2 0.83 14.79 -0.89
N THR A 3 2.08 14.45 -0.66
CA THR A 3 3.23 15.11 -1.29
C THR A 3 3.42 14.63 -2.73
N ARG A 4 4.16 15.40 -3.54
CA ARG A 4 4.48 15.00 -4.92
C ARG A 4 5.16 13.63 -5.00
N ASN A 5 6.07 13.34 -4.07
CA ASN A 5 6.79 12.07 -4.09
C ASN A 5 5.90 10.89 -3.68
N GLU A 6 5.04 11.07 -2.67
CA GLU A 6 4.03 10.08 -2.29
C GLU A 6 3.09 9.78 -3.46
N PHE A 7 2.67 10.81 -4.20
CA PHE A 7 1.85 10.63 -5.39
C PHE A 7 2.57 9.85 -6.49
N ILE A 8 3.85 10.12 -6.73
CA ILE A 8 4.66 9.37 -7.70
C ILE A 8 4.76 7.89 -7.29
N VAL A 9 5.05 7.61 -6.02
CA VAL A 9 5.11 6.23 -5.49
C VAL A 9 3.76 5.54 -5.70
N LEU A 10 2.66 6.20 -5.37
CA LEU A 10 1.32 5.66 -5.56
C LEU A 10 1.03 5.30 -7.02
N ILE A 11 1.31 6.21 -7.98
CA ILE A 11 1.07 5.95 -9.40
C ILE A 11 1.97 4.83 -9.94
N VAL A 12 3.26 4.85 -9.62
CA VAL A 12 4.21 3.83 -10.10
C VAL A 12 3.84 2.46 -9.55
N SER A 13 3.54 2.35 -8.25
CA SER A 13 3.12 1.10 -7.63
C SER A 13 1.78 0.62 -8.17
N PHE A 14 0.83 1.51 -8.47
CA PHE A 14 -0.44 1.14 -9.10
C PHE A 14 -0.22 0.52 -10.49
N ILE A 15 0.56 1.19 -11.34
CA ILE A 15 0.87 0.72 -12.70
C ILE A 15 1.58 -0.64 -12.62
N LEU A 16 2.56 -0.79 -11.72
CA LEU A 16 3.27 -2.04 -11.51
C LEU A 16 2.32 -3.16 -11.06
N GLY A 17 1.47 -2.91 -10.07
CA GLY A 17 0.50 -3.88 -9.57
C GLY A 17 -0.45 -4.34 -10.68
N LEU A 18 -0.91 -3.41 -11.52
CA LEU A 18 -1.81 -3.70 -12.63
C LEU A 18 -1.15 -4.58 -13.69
N PHE A 19 0.10 -4.29 -14.07
CA PHE A 19 0.85 -5.13 -15.00
C PHE A 19 1.19 -6.52 -14.46
N LEU A 20 1.49 -6.63 -13.16
CA LEU A 20 1.81 -7.91 -12.53
C LEU A 20 0.59 -8.83 -12.45
N THR A 21 -0.60 -8.25 -12.29
CA THR A 21 -1.85 -9.00 -12.09
C THR A 21 -2.64 -9.22 -13.37
N HIS A 22 -2.51 -8.34 -14.38
CA HIS A 22 -3.24 -8.44 -15.63
C HIS A 22 -2.31 -8.45 -16.86
N PRO A 23 -2.36 -9.49 -17.72
CA PRO A 23 -1.56 -9.55 -18.93
C PRO A 23 -1.98 -8.52 -19.96
N LEU A 24 -0.98 -7.89 -20.59
CA LEU A 24 -1.19 -7.04 -21.75
C LEU A 24 -1.80 -7.84 -22.90
N GLY A 25 -2.99 -7.43 -23.35
CA GLY A 25 -3.61 -7.95 -24.58
C GLY A 25 -4.61 -9.09 -24.39
N PHE A 26 -4.95 -9.48 -23.16
CA PHE A 26 -6.04 -10.42 -22.90
C PHE A 26 -7.33 -9.69 -22.49
N SER A 27 -8.46 -10.13 -23.05
CA SER A 27 -9.78 -9.65 -22.63
C SER A 27 -10.13 -10.19 -21.25
N CYS A 28 -10.47 -9.28 -20.34
CA CYS A 28 -10.86 -9.54 -18.95
C CYS A 28 -12.31 -9.07 -18.78
N ASP A 29 -13.13 -9.87 -18.11
CA ASP A 29 -14.52 -9.52 -17.82
C ASP A 29 -14.58 -8.42 -16.75
N GLU A 30 -15.75 -7.80 -16.56
CA GLU A 30 -15.89 -6.70 -15.58
C GLU A 30 -15.43 -7.11 -14.17
N SER A 31 -15.72 -8.35 -13.77
CA SER A 31 -15.36 -8.87 -12.45
C SER A 31 -13.84 -8.93 -12.25
N CYS A 32 -13.11 -9.42 -13.27
CA CYS A 32 -11.66 -9.43 -13.31
C CYS A 32 -11.08 -8.00 -13.26
N ILE A 33 -11.64 -7.04 -14.01
CA ILE A 33 -11.13 -5.65 -14.03
C ILE A 33 -11.26 -5.03 -12.64
N HIS A 34 -12.40 -5.21 -11.98
CA HIS A 34 -12.61 -4.70 -10.62
C HIS A 34 -11.63 -5.31 -9.62
N ALA A 35 -11.42 -6.63 -9.67
CA ALA A 35 -10.50 -7.33 -8.77
C ALA A 35 -9.05 -6.86 -8.96
N VAL A 36 -8.58 -6.80 -10.21
CA VAL A 36 -7.23 -6.33 -10.58
C VAL A 36 -7.02 -4.88 -10.14
N THR A 37 -8.00 -4.02 -10.42
CA THR A 37 -7.92 -2.59 -10.05
C THR A 37 -7.89 -2.42 -8.54
N PHE A 38 -8.74 -3.14 -7.80
CA PHE A 38 -8.77 -3.10 -6.35
C PHE A 38 -7.44 -3.55 -5.74
N LEU A 39 -6.91 -4.69 -6.21
CA LEU A 39 -5.64 -5.22 -5.72
C LEU A 39 -4.47 -4.28 -6.02
N SER A 40 -4.46 -3.67 -7.21
CA SER A 40 -3.45 -2.68 -7.62
C SER A 40 -3.53 -1.40 -6.79
N CYS A 41 -4.73 -0.91 -6.50
CA CYS A 41 -4.95 0.23 -5.60
C CYS A 41 -4.46 -0.07 -4.18
N ALA A 42 -4.78 -1.26 -3.66
CA ALA A 42 -4.37 -1.66 -2.32
C ALA A 42 -2.84 -1.81 -2.22
N PHE A 43 -2.20 -2.41 -3.23
CA PHE A 43 -0.74 -2.48 -3.35
C PHE A 43 -0.10 -1.08 -3.42
N ALA A 44 -0.65 -0.18 -4.24
CA ALA A 44 -0.17 1.18 -4.37
C ALA A 44 -0.27 1.98 -3.07
N PHE A 45 -1.40 1.85 -2.39
CA PHE A 45 -1.64 2.51 -1.12
C PHE A 45 -0.64 2.06 -0.05
N LEU A 46 -0.40 0.76 0.10
CA LEU A 46 0.55 0.26 1.10
C LEU A 46 1.99 0.69 0.80
N ASN A 47 2.42 0.65 -0.46
CA ASN A 47 3.74 1.15 -0.85
C ASN A 47 3.92 2.64 -0.55
N MET A 48 2.89 3.44 -0.80
CA MET A 48 2.88 4.85 -0.42
C MET A 48 3.01 5.01 1.10
N GLU A 49 2.26 4.27 1.90
CA GLU A 49 2.34 4.32 3.37
C GLU A 49 3.71 3.90 3.91
N ILE A 50 4.33 2.88 3.31
CA ILE A 50 5.70 2.47 3.62
C ILE A 50 6.68 3.59 3.31
N TYR A 51 6.57 4.22 2.13
CA TYR A 51 7.40 5.36 1.77
C TYR A 51 7.21 6.52 2.76
N THR A 52 5.97 6.89 3.07
CA THR A 52 5.61 7.94 4.04
C THR A 52 6.18 7.65 5.42
N PHE A 53 6.20 6.39 5.84
CA PHE A 53 6.84 6.00 7.10
C PHE A 53 8.33 6.36 7.13
N PHE A 54 9.06 6.02 6.07
CA PHE A 54 10.51 6.23 5.96
C PHE A 54 10.89 7.69 5.74
N THR A 55 10.03 8.50 5.12
CA THR A 55 10.22 9.95 5.02
C THR A 55 9.78 10.71 6.28
N GLY A 56 9.27 10.00 7.29
CA GLY A 56 8.90 10.57 8.59
C GLY A 56 7.50 11.18 8.64
N GLY A 57 6.68 11.00 7.61
CA GLY A 57 5.30 11.48 7.54
C GLY A 57 4.34 10.69 8.41
N SER A 58 3.11 11.19 8.56
CA SER A 58 2.04 10.51 9.28
C SER A 58 1.48 9.36 8.45
N VAL A 59 1.25 8.22 9.07
CA VAL A 59 0.89 6.97 8.37
C VAL A 59 -0.48 6.48 8.78
N TRP A 60 -1.13 5.73 7.91
CA TRP A 60 -2.40 5.10 8.20
C TRP A 60 -2.31 4.17 9.42
N ASN A 61 -3.31 4.23 10.31
CA ASN A 61 -3.39 3.34 11.46
C ASN A 61 -4.40 2.21 11.22
N PRO A 62 -3.95 0.98 10.93
CA PRO A 62 -4.83 -0.17 10.73
C PRO A 62 -5.61 -0.57 12.00
N ILE A 63 -5.17 -0.14 13.19
CA ILE A 63 -5.79 -0.50 14.48
C ILE A 63 -6.90 0.47 14.86
N ALA A 64 -6.81 1.73 14.42
CA ALA A 64 -7.73 2.79 14.81
C ALA A 64 -8.71 3.20 13.70
N TRP A 65 -9.04 2.27 12.78
CA TRP A 65 -10.12 2.39 11.79
C TRP A 65 -10.22 3.77 11.11
N GLY A 66 -9.10 4.28 10.61
CA GLY A 66 -9.06 5.50 9.80
C GLY A 66 -8.38 6.72 10.43
N ALA A 67 -8.00 6.68 11.71
CA ALA A 67 -7.11 7.70 12.26
C ALA A 67 -5.69 7.53 11.68
N ALA A 68 -5.00 8.63 11.40
CA ALA A 68 -3.57 8.58 11.07
C ALA A 68 -2.73 8.47 12.35
N THR A 69 -1.73 7.61 12.36
CA THR A 69 -0.64 7.64 13.33
C THR A 69 0.27 8.82 13.01
N LYS A 70 0.37 9.75 13.97
CA LYS A 70 1.13 11.00 13.82
C LYS A 70 2.61 10.76 13.51
N SER A 71 3.21 11.72 12.81
CA SER A 71 4.65 11.81 12.62
C SER A 71 5.37 12.03 13.95
N LEU A 72 6.67 11.74 14.00
CA LEU A 72 7.49 12.03 15.19
C LEU A 72 7.73 13.54 15.40
N VAL A 73 7.54 14.34 14.34
CA VAL A 73 7.58 15.79 14.41
C VAL A 73 6.33 16.32 15.12
N GLU A 74 5.17 15.73 14.86
CA GLU A 74 3.90 16.11 15.50
C GLU A 74 3.76 15.56 16.92
N ASP A 75 4.25 14.35 17.19
CA ASP A 75 4.17 13.70 18.51
C ASP A 75 5.36 12.76 18.74
N ASN A 76 6.31 13.18 19.57
CA ASN A 76 7.51 12.41 19.91
C ASN A 76 7.37 11.61 21.23
N SER A 77 6.15 11.45 21.75
CA SER A 77 5.90 10.70 22.98
C SER A 77 6.24 9.21 22.83
N ASN A 78 6.58 8.55 23.94
CA ASN A 78 6.84 7.10 23.95
C ASN A 78 5.63 6.29 23.47
N LYS A 79 4.42 6.77 23.77
CA LYS A 79 3.16 6.18 23.30
C LYS A 79 3.06 6.25 21.78
N ASN A 80 3.29 7.41 21.16
CA ASN A 80 3.24 7.53 19.70
C ASN A 80 4.32 6.67 19.03
N LYS A 81 5.55 6.66 19.55
CA LYS A 81 6.63 5.80 19.05
C LYS A 81 6.24 4.32 19.02
N LEU A 82 5.60 3.83 20.08
CA LEU A 82 5.12 2.45 20.15
C LEU A 82 4.02 2.20 19.12
N ILE A 83 2.98 3.04 19.07
CA ILE A 83 1.88 2.89 18.11
C ILE A 83 2.41 2.93 16.68
N ARG A 84 3.32 3.85 16.36
CA ARG A 84 3.92 3.99 15.03
C ARG A 84 4.70 2.75 14.59
N LYS A 85 5.44 2.11 15.51
CA LYS A 85 6.08 0.81 15.26
C LYS A 85 5.05 -0.28 14.97
N ILE A 86 4.00 -0.35 15.78
CA ILE A 86 2.94 -1.35 15.61
C ILE A 86 2.22 -1.14 14.27
N SER A 87 1.78 0.10 13.96
CA SER A 87 1.13 0.43 12.69
C SER A 87 2.00 0.02 11.49
N PHE A 88 3.31 0.29 11.54
CA PHE A 88 4.22 -0.09 10.46
C PHE A 88 4.35 -1.60 10.30
N ILE A 89 4.44 -2.37 11.39
CA ILE A 89 4.46 -3.84 11.33
C ILE A 89 3.18 -4.37 10.66
N PHE A 90 2.02 -3.83 11.00
CA PHE A 90 0.76 -4.22 10.35
C PHE A 90 0.73 -3.86 8.87
N ILE A 91 1.20 -2.67 8.48
CA ILE A 91 1.31 -2.27 7.08
C ILE A 91 2.17 -3.28 6.31
N LEU A 92 3.33 -3.66 6.85
CA LEU A 92 4.21 -4.66 6.21
C LEU A 92 3.55 -6.05 6.09
N ILE A 93 2.82 -6.50 7.12
CA ILE A 93 2.12 -7.79 7.06
C ILE A 93 1.07 -7.77 5.94
N ILE A 94 0.27 -6.71 5.87
CA ILE A 94 -0.77 -6.58 4.82
C ILE A 94 -0.09 -6.50 3.44
N ASP A 95 1.01 -5.76 3.31
CA ASP A 95 1.74 -5.63 2.04
C ASP A 95 2.27 -6.98 1.55
N ILE A 96 2.87 -7.79 2.43
CA ILE A 96 3.31 -9.16 2.11
C ILE A 96 2.14 -10.03 1.65
N LEU A 97 0.97 -9.94 2.30
CA LEU A 97 -0.22 -10.68 1.89
C LEU A 97 -0.71 -10.27 0.51
N ILE A 98 -0.68 -8.97 0.20
CA ILE A 98 -1.03 -8.46 -1.14
C ILE A 98 -0.02 -8.93 -2.18
N ILE A 99 1.29 -8.85 -1.90
CA ILE A 99 2.34 -9.35 -2.80
C ILE A 99 2.14 -10.85 -3.07
N TYR A 100 1.84 -11.63 -2.04
CA TYR A 100 1.53 -13.05 -2.19
C TYR A 100 0.28 -13.27 -3.07
N GLY A 101 -0.78 -12.48 -2.87
CA GLY A 101 -1.98 -12.51 -3.71
C GLY A 101 -1.69 -12.18 -5.17
N ILE A 102 -0.90 -11.13 -5.42
CA ILE A 102 -0.44 -10.75 -6.76
C ILE A 102 0.36 -11.88 -7.38
N TYR A 103 1.32 -12.46 -6.67
CA TYR A 103 2.13 -13.58 -7.17
C TYR A 103 1.26 -14.78 -7.57
N LYS A 104 0.28 -15.16 -6.73
CA LYS A 104 -0.62 -16.28 -7.01
C LYS A 104 -1.57 -16.04 -8.18
N GLN A 105 -1.92 -14.80 -8.47
CA GLN A 105 -2.81 -14.44 -9.59
C GLN A 105 -2.05 -13.93 -10.82
N SER A 106 -0.74 -13.77 -10.72
CA SER A 106 0.08 -13.23 -11.81
C SER A 106 0.13 -14.20 -12.97
N TRP A 107 -0.02 -13.65 -14.17
CA TRP A 107 0.17 -14.33 -15.45
C TRP A 107 1.65 -14.51 -15.82
N ILE A 108 2.57 -13.81 -15.15
CA ILE A 108 4.02 -13.93 -15.38
C ILE A 108 4.55 -15.19 -14.68
N PHE A 109 3.97 -15.52 -13.53
CA PHE A 109 4.44 -16.60 -12.65
C PHE A 109 3.59 -17.87 -12.72
N ASN A 110 2.44 -17.84 -13.42
CA ASN A 110 1.59 -19.01 -13.71
C ASN A 110 1.30 -19.08 -15.21
#